data_AF-A0A6M3K6K3-F1
#
_entry.id   AF-A0A6M3K6K3-F1
#
_cell.length_a   1.000
_cell.length_b   1.000
_cell.length_c   1.000
_cell.angle_alpha   90.00
_cell.angle_beta   90.00
_cell.angle_gamma   90.00
#
_symmetry.space_group_name_H-M   'P 1'
#
loop_
_entity.id
_entity.type
_entity.pdbx_description
1 polymer ?
#
loop_
_entity_poly.entity_id
_entity_poly.type
_entity_poly.pdbx_seq_one_letter_code
_entity_poly.pdbx_strand_id
1 'polypeptide(L)'
;MNFDIAGISSIADLAKLIIERIWPKSATELEKSQAQLMLQELIGKREDALLEVQKSIIVAELQQSDNFTKRARPSVVYVGLLFIFLVHVVFPIISWFSKEVLPPLSLPADFWWAWGSVVSIWAIGRSAEKYGISNKLVNTITGK
;
A
#
# COMPACT_ATOMS: atom_id res chain seq x y z
N MET A 1 20.35 -44.92 -4.93
CA MET A 1 19.14 -44.28 -4.40
C MET A 1 18.08 -44.29 -5.50
N ASN A 2 17.23 -45.33 -5.52
CA ASN A 2 16.07 -45.42 -6.41
C ASN A 2 14.98 -44.52 -5.84
N PHE A 3 14.82 -43.32 -6.40
CA PHE A 3 13.67 -42.48 -6.09
C PHE A 3 12.45 -43.04 -6.82
N ASP A 4 11.39 -43.18 -6.04
CA ASP A 4 10.11 -43.80 -6.32
C ASP A 4 9.43 -43.30 -7.60
N ILE A 5 9.55 -44.08 -8.68
CA ILE A 5 8.89 -43.84 -9.98
C ILE A 5 7.47 -44.45 -9.99
N ALA A 6 7.12 -45.27 -8.98
CA ALA A 6 5.82 -45.95 -8.90
C ALA A 6 4.70 -45.03 -8.37
N GLY A 7 5.04 -44.08 -7.49
CA GLY A 7 4.07 -43.09 -6.97
C GLY A 7 3.62 -42.05 -8.00
N ILE A 8 4.53 -41.60 -8.87
CA ILE A 8 4.24 -40.54 -9.86
C ILE A 8 3.39 -41.09 -11.02
N SER A 9 3.59 -42.36 -11.42
CA SER A 9 2.75 -43.00 -12.44
C SER A 9 1.30 -43.19 -11.96
N SER A 10 1.12 -43.58 -10.69
CA SER A 10 -0.21 -43.74 -10.09
C SER A 10 -1.00 -42.43 -10.05
N ILE A 11 -0.34 -41.31 -9.73
CA ILE A 11 -0.99 -39.98 -9.73
C ILE A 11 -1.36 -39.54 -11.16
N ALA A 12 -0.52 -39.83 -12.15
CA ALA A 12 -0.81 -39.51 -13.55
C ALA A 12 -2.00 -40.31 -14.10
N ASP A 13 -2.13 -41.59 -13.73
CA ASP A 13 -3.24 -42.44 -14.15
C ASP A 13 -4.54 -42.06 -13.43
N LEU A 14 -4.48 -41.70 -12.15
CA LEU A 14 -5.63 -41.14 -11.43
C LEU A 14 -6.08 -39.79 -12.02
N ALA A 15 -5.15 -38.92 -12.42
CA ALA A 15 -5.47 -37.66 -13.09
C ALA A 15 -6.15 -37.91 -14.44
N LYS A 16 -5.67 -38.86 -15.25
CA LYS A 16 -6.32 -39.25 -16.51
C LYS A 16 -7.72 -39.81 -16.30
N LEU A 17 -7.91 -40.71 -15.32
CA LEU A 17 -9.22 -41.27 -14.99
C LEU A 17 -10.21 -40.20 -14.51
N ILE A 18 -9.75 -39.25 -13.69
CA ILE A 18 -10.58 -38.11 -13.24
C ILE A 18 -10.95 -37.21 -14.41
N ILE A 19 -9.99 -36.92 -15.30
CA ILE A 19 -10.23 -36.11 -16.52
C ILE A 19 -11.22 -36.82 -17.46
N GLU A 20 -11.07 -38.13 -17.67
CA GLU A 20 -11.97 -38.90 -18.55
C GLU A 20 -13.37 -39.09 -17.94
N ARG A 21 -13.46 -39.22 -16.61
CA ARG A 21 -14.74 -39.37 -15.90
C ARG A 21 -15.52 -38.06 -15.82
N ILE A 22 -14.83 -36.93 -15.69
CA ILE A 22 -15.44 -35.60 -15.65
C ILE A 22 -15.76 -35.09 -17.06
N TRP A 23 -15.03 -35.54 -18.09
CA TRP A 23 -15.17 -35.02 -19.45
C TRP A 23 -15.40 -36.11 -20.52
N PRO A 24 -16.63 -36.65 -20.68
CA PRO A 24 -16.93 -37.58 -21.76
C PRO A 24 -16.70 -36.94 -23.15
N LYS A 25 -16.11 -37.72 -24.07
CA LYS A 25 -15.51 -37.31 -25.36
C LYS A 25 -16.47 -36.82 -26.46
N SER A 26 -17.70 -36.44 -26.17
CA SER A 26 -18.66 -36.01 -27.21
C SER A 26 -19.61 -34.91 -26.75
N ALA A 27 -19.08 -33.86 -26.13
CA ALA A 27 -19.72 -32.55 -26.09
C ALA A 27 -19.01 -31.65 -27.11
N THR A 28 -19.76 -31.23 -28.11
CA THR A 28 -19.46 -30.29 -29.19
C THR A 28 -18.40 -29.27 -28.80
N GLU A 29 -17.32 -29.12 -29.59
CA GLU A 29 -16.25 -28.13 -29.33
C GLU A 29 -16.79 -26.68 -29.15
N LEU A 30 -17.96 -26.40 -29.73
CA LEU A 30 -18.72 -25.16 -29.55
C LEU A 30 -19.32 -24.98 -28.14
N GLU A 31 -19.78 -26.05 -27.50
CA GLU A 31 -20.30 -25.97 -26.13
C GLU A 31 -19.16 -25.80 -25.12
N LYS A 32 -17.98 -26.38 -25.39
CA LYS A 32 -16.79 -26.20 -24.54
C LYS A 32 -16.26 -24.77 -24.59
N SER A 33 -16.25 -24.14 -25.79
CA SER A 33 -15.83 -22.75 -25.92
C SER A 33 -16.85 -21.78 -25.29
N GLN A 34 -18.15 -22.04 -25.45
CA GLN A 34 -19.20 -21.27 -24.77
C GLN A 34 -19.15 -21.43 -23.24
N ALA A 35 -18.90 -22.64 -22.74
CA ALA A 35 -18.72 -22.90 -21.32
C ALA A 35 -17.46 -22.21 -20.77
N GLN A 36 -16.37 -22.17 -21.53
CA GLN A 36 -15.15 -21.44 -21.16
C GLN A 36 -15.37 -19.93 -21.11
N LEU A 37 -16.11 -19.36 -22.08
CA LEU A 37 -16.48 -17.95 -22.09
C LEU A 37 -17.38 -17.59 -20.90
N MET A 38 -18.40 -18.40 -20.62
CA MET A 38 -19.23 -18.22 -19.42
C MET A 38 -18.41 -18.34 -18.13
N LEU A 39 -17.45 -19.28 -18.06
CA LEU A 39 -16.58 -19.41 -16.89
C LEU A 39 -15.72 -18.15 -16.70
N GLN A 40 -15.18 -17.60 -17.79
CA GLN A 40 -14.34 -16.42 -17.75
C GLN A 40 -15.14 -15.17 -17.34
N GLU A 41 -16.37 -15.03 -17.80
CA GLU A 41 -17.29 -13.99 -17.32
C GLU A 41 -17.64 -14.15 -15.84
N LEU A 42 -17.87 -15.38 -15.38
CA LEU A 42 -18.16 -15.67 -13.97
C LEU A 42 -16.95 -15.39 -13.07
N ILE A 43 -15.73 -15.69 -13.53
CA ILE A 43 -14.49 -15.35 -12.82
C ILE A 43 -14.32 -13.84 -12.75
N GLY A 44 -14.49 -13.12 -13.87
CA GLY A 44 -14.41 -11.66 -13.90
C GLY A 44 -15.41 -10.99 -12.95
N LYS A 45 -16.67 -11.43 -12.94
CA LYS A 45 -17.69 -10.95 -12.00
C LYS A 45 -17.33 -11.21 -10.53
N ARG A 46 -16.69 -12.35 -10.24
CA ARG A 46 -16.21 -12.65 -8.89
C ARG A 46 -15.08 -11.72 -8.48
N GLU A 47 -14.12 -11.48 -9.36
CA GLU A 47 -12.99 -10.59 -9.11
C GLU A 47 -13.46 -9.14 -8.90
N ASP A 48 -14.39 -8.65 -9.73
CA ASP A 48 -14.99 -7.33 -9.57
C ASP A 48 -15.71 -7.19 -8.23
N ALA A 49 -16.50 -8.19 -7.83
CA ALA A 49 -17.18 -8.20 -6.54
C ALA A 49 -16.20 -8.22 -5.36
N LEU A 50 -15.09 -8.97 -5.46
CA LEU A 50 -14.05 -8.98 -4.44
C LEU A 50 -13.36 -7.62 -4.33
N LEU A 51 -13.06 -6.97 -5.46
CA LEU A 51 -12.48 -5.63 -5.49
C LEU A 51 -13.43 -4.59 -4.91
N GLU A 52 -14.74 -4.68 -5.17
CA GLU A 52 -15.74 -3.78 -4.60
C GLU A 52 -15.87 -3.93 -3.08
N VAL A 53 -15.86 -5.16 -2.57
CA VAL A 53 -15.86 -5.43 -1.12
C VAL A 53 -14.59 -4.87 -0.47
N GLN A 54 -13.41 -5.10 -1.05
CA GLN A 54 -12.17 -4.53 -0.51
C GLN A 54 -12.19 -3.00 -0.52
N LYS A 55 -12.68 -2.38 -1.61
CA LYS A 55 -12.85 -0.92 -1.69
C LYS A 55 -13.79 -0.40 -0.62
N SER A 56 -14.94 -1.03 -0.41
CA SER A 56 -15.91 -0.59 0.60
C SER A 56 -15.39 -0.74 2.03
N ILE A 57 -14.62 -1.80 2.33
CA ILE A 57 -13.92 -1.96 3.62
C ILE A 57 -12.92 -0.83 3.82
N ILE A 58 -12.08 -0.56 2.82
CA ILE A 58 -11.10 0.54 2.88
C ILE A 58 -11.79 1.90 3.05
N VAL A 59 -12.91 2.14 2.35
CA VAL A 59 -13.69 3.38 2.50
C VAL A 59 -14.30 3.48 3.89
N ALA A 60 -14.80 2.39 4.46
CA ALA A 60 -15.34 2.37 5.82
C ALA A 60 -14.24 2.60 6.88
N GLU A 61 -13.07 1.99 6.73
CA GLU A 61 -11.90 2.24 7.57
C GLU A 61 -11.40 3.69 7.43
N LEU A 62 -11.39 4.24 6.22
CA LEU A 62 -11.07 5.64 5.96
C LEU A 62 -12.13 6.61 6.46
N GLN A 63 -13.36 6.17 6.74
CA GLN A 63 -14.40 6.98 7.38
C GLN A 63 -14.29 6.97 8.91
N GLN A 64 -13.59 6.00 9.51
CA GLN A 64 -13.34 5.96 10.95
C GLN A 64 -12.72 7.28 11.44
N SER A 65 -13.29 7.86 12.50
CA SER A 65 -13.20 9.29 12.83
C SER A 65 -11.91 9.74 13.54
N ASP A 66 -10.83 8.97 13.46
CA ASP A 66 -9.57 9.36 14.10
C ASP A 66 -8.78 10.35 13.21
N ASN A 67 -8.99 11.63 13.47
CA ASN A 67 -8.27 12.73 12.82
C ASN A 67 -6.76 12.72 13.13
N PHE A 68 -6.33 12.10 14.23
CA PHE A 68 -4.92 12.00 14.59
C PHE A 68 -4.22 10.92 13.76
N THR A 69 -4.86 9.77 13.56
CA THR A 69 -4.29 8.68 12.74
C THR A 69 -4.28 9.03 11.23
N LYS A 70 -5.29 9.75 10.72
CA LYS A 70 -5.31 10.22 9.32
C LYS A 70 -4.28 11.30 9.00
N ARG A 71 -3.80 12.04 10.01
CA ARG A 71 -2.85 13.17 9.85
C ARG A 71 -1.52 12.93 10.57
N ALA A 72 -1.22 11.70 10.96
CA ALA A 72 0.02 11.35 11.64
C ALA A 72 1.27 11.79 10.85
N ARG A 73 1.28 11.61 9.52
CA ARG A 73 2.41 11.97 8.64
C ARG A 73 2.80 13.46 8.73
N PRO A 74 1.89 14.44 8.49
CA PRO A 74 2.22 15.85 8.65
C PRO A 74 2.37 16.30 10.11
N SER A 75 1.70 15.64 11.07
CA SER A 75 1.76 16.05 12.48
C SER A 75 3.17 15.93 13.09
N VAL A 76 3.94 14.91 12.72
CA VAL A 76 5.33 14.72 13.19
C VAL A 76 6.23 15.86 12.73
N VAL A 77 6.05 16.33 11.49
CA VAL A 77 6.83 17.45 10.94
C VAL A 77 6.49 18.75 11.67
N TYR A 78 5.21 19.02 11.94
CA TYR A 78 4.81 20.22 12.68
C TYR A 78 5.28 20.21 14.13
N VAL A 79 5.17 19.06 14.81
CA VAL A 79 5.62 18.90 16.20
C VAL A 79 7.14 19.04 16.29
N GLY A 80 7.92 18.45 15.38
CA GLY A 80 9.37 18.65 15.41
C GLY A 80 9.81 20.07 15.02
N LEU A 81 9.08 20.76 14.13
CA LEU A 81 9.32 22.19 13.86
C LEU A 81 9.04 23.04 15.11
N LEU A 82 7.99 22.72 15.87
CA LEU A 82 7.67 23.35 17.15
C LEU A 82 8.79 23.14 18.17
N PHE A 83 9.34 21.94 18.28
CA PHE A 83 10.46 21.67 19.18
C PHE A 83 11.73 22.44 18.78
N ILE A 84 12.07 22.50 17.49
CA ILE A 84 13.20 23.29 17.00
C ILE A 84 12.99 24.78 17.33
N PHE A 85 11.79 25.30 17.11
CA PHE A 85 11.41 26.67 17.45
C PHE A 85 11.54 26.95 18.95
N LEU A 86 11.06 26.05 19.80
CA LEU A 86 11.16 26.19 21.25
C LEU A 86 12.64 26.22 21.70
N VAL A 87 13.46 25.29 21.16
CA VAL A 87 14.90 25.19 21.44
C VAL A 87 15.69 26.42 20.99
N HIS A 88 15.49 26.87 19.75
CA HIS A 88 16.33 27.90 19.11
C HIS A 88 15.78 29.33 19.21
N VAL A 89 14.51 29.51 19.57
CA VAL A 89 13.88 30.84 19.66
C VAL A 89 13.40 31.12 21.08
N VAL A 90 12.64 30.22 21.68
CA VAL A 90 12.02 30.47 23.00
C VAL A 90 13.06 30.48 24.13
N PHE A 91 13.94 29.47 24.23
CA PHE A 91 14.95 29.47 25.30
C PHE A 91 15.97 30.63 25.21
N PRO A 92 16.48 31.02 24.03
CA PRO A 92 17.34 32.19 23.92
C PRO A 92 16.64 33.48 24.35
N ILE A 93 15.36 33.65 24.01
CA ILE A 93 14.56 34.80 24.46
C ILE A 93 14.43 34.78 25.99
N ILE A 94 14.11 33.63 26.60
CA ILE A 94 14.01 33.50 28.06
C ILE A 94 15.36 33.78 28.74
N SER A 95 16.48 33.31 28.17
CA SER A 95 17.82 33.59 28.69
C SER A 95 18.14 35.09 28.68
N TRP A 96 17.70 35.80 27.64
CA TRP A 96 17.89 37.25 27.51
C TRP A 96 17.09 38.02 28.58
N PHE A 97 15.88 37.56 28.90
CA PHE A 97 15.06 38.17 29.95
C PHE A 97 15.52 37.81 31.38
N SER A 98 15.94 36.56 31.63
CA SER A 98 16.33 36.10 32.97
C SER A 98 17.77 36.46 33.36
N LYS A 99 18.61 36.91 32.41
CA LYS A 99 20.06 37.18 32.58
C LYS A 99 20.88 35.99 33.09
N GLU A 100 20.27 34.82 33.27
CA GLU A 100 20.98 33.59 33.56
C GLU A 100 21.59 33.02 32.29
N VAL A 101 22.85 32.59 32.40
CA VAL A 101 23.56 31.92 31.32
C VAL A 101 23.06 30.49 31.26
N LEU A 102 21.97 30.28 30.53
CA LEU A 102 21.55 28.92 30.19
C LEU A 102 22.68 28.27 29.36
N PRO A 103 23.04 27.01 29.64
CA PRO A 103 24.01 26.30 28.82
C PRO A 103 23.50 26.27 27.36
N PRO A 104 24.40 26.39 26.36
CA PRO A 104 23.99 26.39 24.97
C PRO A 104 23.30 25.07 24.63
N LEU A 105 21.98 25.11 24.49
CA LEU A 105 21.15 24.01 24.01
C LEU A 105 21.29 23.94 22.49
N SER A 106 22.42 23.43 22.02
CA SER A 106 22.60 23.06 20.62
C SER A 106 22.15 21.61 20.41
N LEU A 107 21.36 21.38 19.36
CA LEU A 107 20.99 20.03 18.98
C LEU A 107 22.20 19.34 18.31
N PRO A 108 22.52 18.08 18.68
CA PRO A 108 23.65 17.36 18.12
C PRO A 108 23.49 17.15 16.60
N ALA A 109 24.60 17.00 15.88
CA ALA A 109 24.57 16.78 14.44
C ALA A 109 23.68 15.59 14.02
N ASP A 110 23.63 14.54 14.85
CA ASP A 110 22.77 13.36 14.65
C ASP A 110 21.28 13.71 14.58
N PHE A 111 20.84 14.70 15.36
CA PHE A 111 19.46 15.18 15.30
C PHE A 111 19.14 15.79 13.94
N TRP A 112 20.06 16.57 13.36
CA TRP A 112 19.85 17.21 12.06
C TRP A 112 19.80 16.20 10.91
N TRP A 113 20.62 15.15 10.98
CA TRP A 113 20.57 14.04 10.02
C TRP A 113 19.27 13.25 10.14
N ALA A 114 18.88 12.88 11.36
CA ALA A 114 17.63 12.17 11.61
C ALA A 114 16.41 13.01 11.17
N TRP A 115 16.37 14.29 11.55
CA TRP A 115 15.32 15.23 11.18
C TRP A 115 15.24 15.45 9.68
N GLY A 116 16.38 15.70 9.02
CA GLY A 116 16.44 15.89 7.58
C GLY A 116 15.98 14.66 6.80
N SER A 117 16.28 13.46 7.29
CA SER A 117 15.81 12.22 6.67
C SER A 117 14.28 12.06 6.75
N VAL A 118 13.70 12.31 7.92
CA VAL A 118 12.25 12.23 8.16
C VAL A 118 11.50 13.24 7.31
N VAL A 119 11.97 14.49 7.27
CA VAL A 119 11.36 15.55 6.45
C VAL A 119 11.48 15.25 4.95
N SER A 120 12.61 14.70 4.50
CA SER A 120 12.82 14.36 3.09
C SER A 120 11.89 13.22 2.62
N ILE A 121 11.79 12.15 3.41
CA ILE A 121 10.87 11.03 3.12
C ILE A 121 9.42 11.53 3.10
N TRP A 122 9.05 12.39 4.06
CA TRP A 122 7.72 13.00 4.08
C TRP A 122 7.47 13.91 2.87
N ALA A 123 8.42 14.76 2.50
CA ALA A 123 8.30 15.66 1.36
C ALA A 123 8.16 14.89 0.04
N ILE A 124 8.93 13.82 -0.15
CA ILE A 124 8.83 12.92 -1.31
C ILE A 124 7.47 12.23 -1.33
N GLY A 125 7.05 11.61 -0.21
CA GLY A 125 5.75 10.94 -0.12
C GLY A 125 4.59 11.88 -0.36
N ARG A 126 4.63 13.09 0.20
CA ARG A 126 3.59 14.11 0.01
C ARG A 126 3.57 14.68 -1.40
N SER A 127 4.72 14.78 -2.05
CA SER A 127 4.83 15.16 -3.46
C SER A 127 4.21 14.07 -4.33
N ALA A 128 4.57 12.81 -4.13
CA ALA A 128 4.02 11.66 -4.85
C ALA A 128 2.48 11.55 -4.69
N GLU A 129 1.94 11.79 -3.49
CA GLU A 129 0.49 11.84 -3.26
C GLU A 129 -0.22 12.94 -4.08
N LYS A 130 0.39 14.13 -4.18
CA LYS A 130 -0.18 15.22 -4.97
C LYS A 130 -0.07 14.98 -6.48
N TYR A 131 1.04 14.40 -6.94
CA TYR A 131 1.26 14.10 -8.36
C TYR A 131 0.48 12.87 -8.84
N GLY A 132 0.23 11.88 -7.96
CA GLY A 132 -0.55 10.68 -8.28
C GLY A 132 -2.04 10.93 -8.49
N ILE A 133 -2.59 12.03 -7.94
CA ILE A 133 -4.01 12.40 -8.07
C ILE A 133 -4.27 13.29 -9.31
N SER A 134 -3.25 13.94 -9.87
CA SER A 134 -3.40 14.93 -10.95
C SER A 134 -2.31 14.82 -12.00
N ASN A 135 -1.97 13.60 -12.42
CA ASN A 135 -1.05 13.45 -13.54
C ASN A 135 -1.84 13.68 -14.83
N LYS A 136 -1.78 14.91 -15.38
CA LYS A 136 -2.33 15.26 -16.71
C LYS A 136 -2.00 14.21 -17.77
N LEU A 137 -0.82 13.62 -17.66
CA LEU A 137 -0.32 12.54 -18.51
C LEU A 137 -1.16 11.26 -18.41
N VAL A 138 -1.56 10.87 -17.21
CA VAL A 138 -2.45 9.72 -16.99
C VAL A 138 -3.84 10.03 -17.55
N ASN A 139 -4.40 11.22 -17.27
CA ASN A 139 -5.71 11.62 -17.81
C ASN A 139 -5.74 11.66 -19.35
N THR A 140 -4.62 12.06 -19.96
CA THR A 140 -4.45 12.10 -21.42
C THR A 140 -4.34 10.70 -22.03
N ILE A 141 -3.74 9.74 -21.32
CA ILE A 141 -3.61 8.34 -21.77
C ILE A 141 -4.90 7.54 -21.52
N THR A 142 -5.61 7.80 -20.41
CA THR A 142 -6.86 7.10 -20.06
C THR A 142 -8.14 7.76 -20.59
N GLY A 143 -8.04 8.90 -21.29
CA GLY A 143 -9.15 9.51 -22.01
C GLY A 143 -10.29 10.05 -21.14
N LYS A 144 -9.97 10.64 -19.98
CA LYS A 144 -10.90 11.46 -19.20
C LYS A 144 -10.53 12.94 -19.25
#